data_AF-A0A3B0RFJ4-F1
#
_entry.id   AF-A0A3B0RFJ4-F1
#
_cell.length_a   1.000
_cell.length_b   1.000
_cell.length_c   1.000
_cell.angle_alpha   90.00
_cell.angle_beta   90.00
_cell.angle_gamma   90.00
#
_symmetry.space_group_name_H-M   'P 1'
#
loop_
_entity.id
_entity.type
_entity.pdbx_description
1 polymer ?
#
loop_
_entity_poly.entity_id
_entity_poly.type
_entity_poly.pdbx_seq_one_letter_code
_entity_poly.pdbx_strand_id
1 'polypeptide(L)' 'MAQASRDLDVHATVLRRWVREFGSNGPDAFPGKGQLKPDDEELRSLKREVAKLRAERDILKKAAAYFARDQL' A
#
# COMPACT_ATOMS: atom_id res chain seq x y z
N MET A 1 26.74 -16.39 -6.90
CA MET A 1 25.48 -16.26 -7.66
C MET A 1 25.32 -17.32 -8.75
N ALA A 2 26.34 -17.61 -9.58
CA ALA A 2 26.23 -18.61 -10.65
C ALA A 2 25.92 -20.04 -10.17
N GLN A 3 26.51 -20.49 -9.04
CA GLN A 3 26.20 -21.81 -8.48
C GLN A 3 24.76 -21.88 -7.95
N ALA A 4 24.40 -20.97 -7.04
CA ALA A 4 23.04 -20.88 -6.50
C ALA A 4 21.94 -20.72 -7.58
N SER A 5 22.21 -20.00 -8.67
CA SER A 5 21.29 -19.92 -9.82
C SER A 5 21.08 -21.24 -10.54
N ARG A 6 22.12 -22.06 -10.67
CA ARG A 6 22.02 -23.40 -11.25
C ARG A 6 21.29 -24.36 -10.31
N ASP A 7 21.59 -24.29 -9.02
CA ASP A 7 20.97 -25.15 -8.01
C ASP A 7 19.46 -24.88 -7.86
N LEU A 8 19.04 -23.62 -8.02
CA LEU A 8 17.65 -23.18 -7.92
C LEU A 8 16.92 -23.13 -9.27
N ASP A 9 17.60 -23.46 -10.37
CA ASP A 9 17.10 -23.32 -11.75
C ASP A 9 16.47 -21.94 -12.05
N VAL A 10 17.17 -20.88 -11.63
CA VAL A 10 16.75 -19.49 -11.84
C VAL A 10 17.86 -18.65 -12.44
N HIS A 11 17.50 -17.73 -13.33
CA HIS A 11 18.47 -16.82 -13.93
C HIS A 11 19.16 -15.93 -12.88
N ALA A 12 20.47 -15.70 -13.02
CA ALA A 12 21.28 -14.93 -12.06
C ALA A 12 20.76 -13.50 -11.81
N THR A 13 20.11 -12.90 -12.81
CA THR A 13 19.46 -11.58 -12.68
C THR A 13 18.30 -11.61 -11.69
N VAL A 14 17.49 -12.68 -11.69
CA VAL A 14 16.35 -12.87 -10.77
C VAL A 14 16.87 -13.05 -9.36
N LEU A 15 17.85 -13.93 -9.18
CA LEU A 15 18.46 -14.16 -7.87
C LEU A 15 19.10 -12.87 -7.30
N ARG A 16 19.79 -12.09 -8.13
CA ARG A 16 20.35 -10.79 -7.72
C ARG A 16 19.26 -9.80 -7.31
N ARG A 17 18.14 -9.76 -8.03
CA ARG A 17 16.99 -8.93 -7.68
C ARG A 17 16.43 -9.33 -6.33
N TRP A 18 16.22 -10.63 -6.08
CA TRP A 18 15.70 -11.11 -4.80
C TRP A 18 16.63 -10.78 -3.63
N VAL A 19 17.94 -10.94 -3.80
CA VAL A 19 18.92 -10.55 -2.76
C VAL A 19 18.81 -9.06 -2.45
N ARG A 20 18.65 -8.21 -3.46
CA ARG A 20 18.45 -6.77 -3.26
C ARG A 20 17.14 -6.46 -2.55
N GLU A 21 16.03 -7.07 -3.00
CA GLU A 21 14.71 -6.87 -2.40
C GLU A 21 14.68 -7.32 -0.93
N PHE A 22 15.32 -8.46 -0.63
CA PHE A 22 15.50 -8.95 0.73
C PHE A 22 16.41 -8.04 1.56
N GLY A 23 17.50 -7.52 0.99
CA GLY A 23 18.36 -6.57 1.69
C GLY A 23 17.66 -5.25 2.06
N SER A 24 16.70 -4.81 1.25
CA SER A 24 15.94 -3.57 1.52
C SER A 24 14.73 -3.77 2.43
N ASN A 25 14.03 -4.90 2.31
CA ASN A 25 12.73 -5.11 2.97
C ASN A 25 12.73 -6.27 3.97
N GLY A 26 13.86 -6.95 4.17
CA GLY A 26 14.01 -8.04 5.12
C GLY A 26 12.99 -9.17 4.89
N PRO A 27 12.40 -9.71 5.96
CA PRO A 27 11.36 -10.75 5.89
C PRO A 27 10.14 -10.35 5.05
N ASP A 28 9.84 -9.06 4.95
CA ASP A 28 8.68 -8.52 4.23
C ASP A 28 8.95 -8.32 2.73
N ALA A 29 10.11 -8.74 2.23
CA ALA A 29 10.44 -8.66 0.80
C ALA A 29 9.51 -9.50 -0.08
N PHE A 30 8.98 -10.60 0.45
CA PHE A 30 8.18 -11.57 -0.29
C PHE A 30 6.91 -11.96 0.48
N PRO A 31 5.92 -11.06 0.60
CA PRO A 31 4.69 -11.33 1.37
C PRO A 31 3.76 -12.35 0.70
N GLY A 32 4.05 -12.77 -0.55
CA GLY A 32 3.27 -13.75 -1.28
C GLY A 32 2.16 -13.13 -2.14
N LYS A 33 1.41 -13.98 -2.85
CA LYS A 33 0.39 -13.50 -3.80
C LYS A 33 -0.79 -12.87 -3.07
N GLY A 34 -1.12 -11.64 -3.47
CA GLY A 34 -2.27 -10.90 -2.92
C GLY A 34 -2.05 -10.27 -1.55
N GLN A 35 -0.84 -10.39 -0.99
CA GLN A 35 -0.47 -9.73 0.26
C GLN A 35 0.38 -8.48 -0.05
N LEU A 36 0.05 -7.38 0.61
CA LEU A 36 0.86 -6.18 0.61
C LEU A 36 1.92 -6.28 1.69
N LYS A 37 3.00 -5.51 1.55
CA LYS A 37 3.92 -5.29 2.66
C LYS A 37 3.18 -4.60 3.80
N PRO A 38 3.59 -4.77 5.06
CA PRO A 38 2.96 -4.11 6.19
C PRO A 38 2.75 -2.60 5.96
N ASP A 39 3.79 -1.90 5.50
CA ASP A 39 3.75 -0.47 5.18
C ASP A 39 2.74 -0.13 4.07
N ASP A 40 2.64 -0.98 3.05
CA ASP A 40 1.72 -0.79 1.93
C ASP A 40 0.26 -1.04 2.35
N GLU A 41 0.01 -2.00 3.25
CA GLU A 41 -1.33 -2.26 3.81
C GLU A 41 -1.77 -1.12 4.73
N GLU A 42 -0.87 -0.60 5.57
CA GLU A 42 -1.13 0.58 6.39
C GLU A 42 -1.46 1.80 5.51
N LEU A 43 -0.66 2.05 4.48
CA LEU A 43 -0.91 3.13 3.52
C LEU A 43 -2.28 2.99 2.84
N ARG A 44 -2.68 1.76 2.49
CA ARG A 44 -3.99 1.47 1.89
C ARG A 44 -5.13 1.74 2.89
N SER A 45 -4.95 1.34 4.15
CA SER A 45 -5.92 1.61 5.22
C SER A 45 -6.10 3.12 5.42
N LEU A 46 -5.00 3.85 5.57
CA LEU A 46 -4.99 5.30 5.74
C LEU A 46 -5.66 6.02 4.56
N LYS A 47 -5.39 5.61 3.32
CA LYS A 47 -6.05 6.18 2.13
C LYS A 47 -7.58 6.00 2.17
N ARG A 48 -8.06 4.85 2.65
CA ARG A 48 -9.50 4.60 2.81
C ARG A 48 -10.12 5.47 3.90
N GLU A 49 -9.45 5.58 5.04
CA GLU A 49 -9.90 6.41 6.14
C GLU A 49 -9.96 7.88 5.74
N VAL A 50 -8.92 8.39 5.07
CA VAL A 50 -8.90 9.76 4.54
C VAL A 50 -10.03 9.98 3.53
N ALA A 51 -10.31 9.02 2.66
CA ALA A 51 -11.42 9.13 1.71
C ALA A 51 -12.79 9.20 2.44
N LYS A 52 -12.99 8.35 3.45
CA LYS A 52 -14.21 8.35 4.28
C LYS A 52 -14.38 9.68 5.01
N LEU A 53 -13.36 10.14 5.72
CA LEU A 53 -13.39 11.40 6.48
C LEU A 53 -13.64 12.62 5.57
N ARG A 54 -13.06 12.64 4.37
CA ARG A 54 -13.33 13.68 3.38
C ARG A 54 -14.79 13.69 2.94
N ALA A 55 -15.37 12.51 2.68
CA ALA A 55 -16.78 12.40 2.31
C ALA A 55 -17.70 12.87 3.45
N GLU A 56 -17.45 12.44 4.69
CA GLU A 56 -18.23 12.88 5.86
C GLU A 56 -18.16 14.40 6.05
N ARG A 57 -16.94 14.97 5.98
CA ARG A 57 -16.74 16.43 6.03
C ARG A 57 -17.51 17.16 4.93
N ASP A 58 -17.53 16.61 3.71
CA ASP A 58 -18.25 17.20 2.58
C ASP A 58 -19.75 17.20 2.79
N ILE A 59 -20.29 16.11 3.33
CA ILE A 59 -21.72 16.02 3.68
C ILE A 59 -22.07 17.07 4.73
N LEU A 60 -21.28 17.17 5.81
CA LEU A 60 -21.52 18.15 6.88
C LEU A 60 -21.44 19.59 6.37
N LYS A 61 -20.47 19.90 5.51
CA LYS A 61 -20.36 21.23 4.88
C LYS A 61 -21.58 21.56 4.02
N LYS A 62 -22.06 20.60 3.22
CA LYS A 62 -23.26 20.78 2.41
C LYS A 62 -24.50 21.00 3.27
N ALA A 63 -24.65 20.23 4.35
CA ALA A 63 -25.75 20.40 5.30
C ALA A 63 -25.71 21.78 5.98
N ALA A 64 -24.56 22.20 6.48
CA ALA A 64 -24.40 23.53 7.09
C ALA A 64 -24.74 24.66 6.11
N ALA A 65 -24.31 24.55 4.85
CA ALA A 65 -24.63 25.52 3.80
C ALA A 65 -26.13 25.54 3.46
N TYR A 66 -26.81 24.38 3.48
CA TYR A 66 -28.25 24.29 3.29
C TYR A 66 -29.00 25.01 4.44
N PHE A 67 -28.67 24.69 5.70
CA PHE A 67 -29.33 25.29 6.86
C PHE A 67 -29.08 26.81 6.97
N ALA A 68 -27.89 27.29 6.60
CA ALA A 68 -27.60 28.72 6.59
C ALA A 68 -28.41 29.50 5.53
N ARG A 69 -28.84 28.83 4.45
CA ARG A 69 -29.67 29.44 3.40
C ARG A 69 -31.16 29.49 3.76
N ASP A 70 -31.68 28.50 4.48
CA ASP A 70 -33.08 28.45 4.93
C ASP A 70 -33.38 29.44 6.09
N GLN A 71 -32.36 30.07 6.68
CA GLN A 71 -32.50 31.05 7.77
C GLN A 71 -32.63 32.51 7.27
N LEU A 72 -32.62 32.74 5.95
CA LEU A 72 -32.82 34.05 5.28
C LEU A 72 -34.17 34.08 4.56
#